data_AF-A0A0S7ZRT7-F1
#
_entry.id   AF-A0A0S7ZRT7-F1
#
_cell.length_a   1.000
_cell.length_b   1.000
_cell.length_c   1.000
_cell.angle_alpha   90.00
_cell.angle_beta   90.00
_cell.angle_gamma   90.00
#
_symmetry.space_group_name_H-M   'P 1'
#
loop_
_entity.id
_entity.type
_entity.pdbx_description
1 polymer ?
#
loop_
_entity_poly.entity_id
_entity_poly.type
_entity_poly.pdbx_seq_one_letter_code
_entity_poly.pdbx_strand_id
1 'polypeptide(L)'
;MHNDPAVTGGAAKSAILALLTVTIAVLPLQRQQADPAPPVGLEAIFQDGLLLQDRNGDGHIDHVAAQLLLGSAPSDRAVAAAANVAARLGFETSAMNLPLTTATEGVTIAIGRSATAQLAIPPDRLGADLEPGVGVVAVLDREAGPVLVVTGGDDVGTAAAATALAARAPHLWNPDGPTFHDVVSATGEVLGAAQIEAASVRVTRFLVNHDTPGLHRLDVEVRVPEEMLGRAESALLQAAAPDTAPAKLEAAAQEEQAGTAAQQPTSLRFDGLRLLRVYLAAVATEPLILHVAGPENPPESGSGRRPSGGDKTDLDLSNLFSTDGFLGDSDRNLIPDRVDVLLSAAGEASGATADLAARIALEATGVAIPIALPPEEIGDPEQQPPLVLIGGTHPLVEQLVDSGKLSIPELQPGQGLIRVVPKAFDEKPALVAVGADAAGLERAVRQVAERFPNLWER
;
A
#
# COMPACT_ATOMS: atom_id res chain seq x y z
N MET A 1 32.04 65.02 48.39
CA MET A 1 32.13 65.71 49.70
C MET A 1 31.56 64.76 50.73
N HIS A 2 32.40 63.98 51.39
CA HIS A 2 32.87 64.22 52.78
C HIS A 2 31.73 64.18 53.80
N ASN A 3 31.52 63.02 54.45
CA ASN A 3 31.88 62.78 55.86
C ASN A 3 31.06 61.64 56.49
N ASP A 4 31.80 60.61 56.93
CA ASP A 4 31.54 59.76 58.11
C ASP A 4 31.58 60.60 59.43
N PRO A 5 31.34 60.10 60.68
CA PRO A 5 31.25 58.70 61.16
C PRO A 5 30.14 58.45 62.24
N ALA A 6 29.99 57.20 62.73
CA ALA A 6 30.03 56.90 64.18
C ALA A 6 29.96 55.39 64.50
N VAL A 7 30.80 55.03 65.46
CA VAL A 7 31.11 53.71 66.04
C VAL A 7 30.12 53.30 67.13
N THR A 8 29.93 51.98 67.31
CA THR A 8 29.84 51.15 68.56
C THR A 8 28.92 49.95 68.27
N GLY A 9 29.10 48.71 68.72
CA GLY A 9 29.94 48.05 69.72
C GLY A 9 29.62 46.54 69.60
N GLY A 10 30.51 45.68 70.11
CA GLY A 10 30.60 44.28 69.71
C GLY A 10 29.54 43.31 70.24
N ALA A 11 29.48 42.14 69.60
CA ALA A 11 29.29 40.83 70.24
C ALA A 11 29.56 39.72 69.20
N ALA A 12 30.58 38.92 69.46
CA ALA A 12 30.88 37.71 68.70
C ALA A 12 29.72 36.70 68.81
N LYS A 13 29.25 36.14 67.68
CA LYS A 13 28.48 34.89 67.62
C LYS A 13 28.71 34.18 66.29
N SER A 14 29.41 33.05 66.38
CA SER A 14 29.35 31.82 65.59
C SER A 14 28.79 31.90 64.15
N ALA A 15 29.68 31.67 63.18
CA ALA A 15 29.30 31.25 61.85
C ALA A 15 28.71 29.82 61.90
N ILE A 16 27.39 29.71 61.76
CA ILE A 16 26.72 28.45 61.43
C ILE A 16 26.56 28.44 59.92
N LEU A 17 27.37 27.62 59.25
CA LEU A 17 27.22 27.27 57.85
C LEU A 17 25.98 26.37 57.73
N ALA A 18 24.85 26.94 57.33
CA ALA A 18 23.65 26.18 57.03
C ALA A 18 23.86 25.42 55.71
N LEU A 19 24.15 24.12 55.82
CA LEU A 19 24.18 23.18 54.70
C LEU A 19 22.74 22.98 54.23
N LEU A 20 22.37 23.63 53.12
CA LEU A 20 21.07 23.44 52.47
C LEU A 20 21.09 22.09 51.73
N THR A 21 20.67 21.01 52.38
CA THR A 21 20.39 19.74 51.70
C THR A 21 19.14 19.91 50.84
N VAL A 22 19.32 20.09 49.54
CA VAL A 22 18.24 19.98 48.56
C VAL A 22 17.89 18.50 48.43
N THR A 23 16.84 18.06 49.12
CA THR A 23 16.22 16.77 48.89
C THR A 23 15.47 16.88 47.57
N ILE A 24 16.06 16.38 46.48
CA ILE A 24 15.34 16.19 45.22
C ILE A 24 14.29 15.11 45.48
N ALA A 25 13.03 15.52 45.68
CA ALA A 25 11.90 14.61 45.63
C ALA A 25 11.81 14.09 44.19
N VAL A 26 12.24 12.85 43.98
CA VAL A 26 11.97 12.10 42.75
C VAL A 26 10.48 11.80 42.74
N LEU A 27 9.68 12.73 42.21
CA LEU A 27 8.31 12.44 41.83
C LEU A 27 8.39 11.38 40.71
N PRO A 28 7.70 10.24 40.83
CA PRO A 28 7.58 9.34 39.71
C PRO A 28 6.88 10.12 38.60
N LEU A 29 7.59 10.34 37.49
CA LEU A 29 6.99 10.78 36.25
C LEU A 29 6.06 9.63 35.85
N GLN A 30 4.80 9.68 36.26
CA GLN A 30 3.76 8.87 35.65
C GLN A 30 3.77 9.27 34.18
N ARG A 31 4.41 8.45 33.34
CA ARG A 31 4.15 8.46 31.90
C ARG A 31 2.65 8.36 31.79
N GLN A 32 2.03 9.46 31.39
CA GLN A 32 0.68 9.45 30.89
C GLN A 32 0.74 8.43 29.74
N GLN A 33 0.23 7.23 29.98
CA GLN A 33 0.01 6.29 28.90
C GLN A 33 -0.90 7.05 27.95
N ALA A 34 -0.37 7.46 26.79
CA ALA A 34 -1.21 7.93 25.72
C ALA A 34 -2.24 6.81 25.50
N ASP A 35 -3.51 7.17 25.45
CA ASP A 35 -4.53 6.21 25.05
C ASP A 35 -4.05 5.55 23.75
N PRO A 36 -4.15 4.21 23.63
CA PRO A 36 -3.74 3.54 22.41
C PRO A 36 -4.44 4.22 21.24
N ALA A 37 -3.66 4.61 20.22
CA ALA A 37 -4.22 5.22 19.03
C ALA A 37 -5.35 4.34 18.49
N PRO A 38 -6.46 4.91 18.03
CA PRO A 38 -7.59 4.14 17.52
C PRO A 38 -7.10 3.23 16.38
N PRO A 39 -7.61 1.98 16.31
CA PRO A 39 -7.19 1.03 15.28
C PRO A 39 -7.54 1.57 13.88
N VAL A 40 -6.58 1.49 12.97
CA VAL A 40 -6.67 2.08 11.62
C VAL A 40 -7.27 1.07 10.63
N GLY A 41 -8.19 1.52 9.78
CA GLY A 41 -8.75 0.72 8.70
C GLY A 41 -8.10 0.98 7.34
N LEU A 42 -8.40 0.10 6.38
CA LEU A 42 -7.95 0.21 4.98
C LEU A 42 -8.44 1.46 4.28
N GLU A 43 -9.52 2.09 4.74
CA GLU A 43 -9.99 3.37 4.22
C GLU A 43 -8.99 4.53 4.42
N ALA A 44 -8.04 4.38 5.35
CA ALA A 44 -7.10 5.43 5.72
C ALA A 44 -5.64 5.21 5.24
N ILE A 45 -5.32 4.07 4.63
CA ILE A 45 -3.90 3.71 4.35
C ILE A 45 -3.22 4.59 3.29
N PHE A 46 -3.98 5.21 2.39
CA PHE A 46 -3.49 6.15 1.38
C PHE A 46 -3.86 7.61 1.73
N GLN A 47 -4.29 7.87 2.96
CA GLN A 47 -4.48 9.22 3.47
C GLN A 47 -3.23 9.67 4.22
N ASP A 48 -3.10 10.98 4.43
CA ASP A 48 -2.08 11.56 5.30
C ASP A 48 -2.18 10.98 6.73
N GLY A 49 -1.07 10.45 7.24
CA GLY A 49 -0.94 9.87 8.57
C GLY A 49 -0.11 8.59 8.59
N LEU A 50 -0.73 7.45 8.19
CA LEU A 50 -0.19 6.12 8.48
C LEU A 50 1.01 5.74 7.58
N LEU A 51 0.76 5.57 6.28
CA LEU A 51 1.80 5.20 5.30
C LEU A 51 2.37 6.43 4.59
N LEU A 52 1.52 7.41 4.33
CA LEU A 52 1.83 8.63 3.61
C LEU A 52 1.78 9.78 4.60
N GLN A 53 2.78 10.66 4.58
CA GLN A 53 2.88 11.77 5.53
C GLN A 53 3.23 13.05 4.78
N ASP A 54 2.50 14.12 5.10
CA ASP A 54 2.95 15.49 4.85
C ASP A 54 3.76 15.97 6.07
N ARG A 55 5.09 15.88 5.98
CA ARG A 55 5.98 16.26 7.09
C ARG A 55 6.29 17.74 7.13
N ASN A 56 6.04 18.48 6.04
CA ASN A 56 6.36 19.90 5.94
C ASN A 56 5.12 20.80 6.13
N GLY A 57 3.90 20.24 6.04
CA GLY A 57 2.63 20.90 6.30
C GLY A 57 2.11 21.75 5.15
N ASP A 58 2.53 21.50 3.90
CA ASP A 58 2.10 22.26 2.72
C ASP A 58 0.87 21.66 2.00
N GLY A 59 0.37 20.53 2.48
CA GLY A 59 -0.78 19.82 1.93
C GLY A 59 -0.41 18.78 0.86
N HIS A 60 0.87 18.55 0.60
CA HIS A 60 1.35 17.50 -0.30
C HIS A 60 2.14 16.44 0.47
N ILE A 61 1.90 15.16 0.14
CA ILE A 61 2.65 14.05 0.73
C ILE A 61 4.11 14.12 0.29
N ASP A 62 5.03 14.15 1.25
CA ASP A 62 6.48 14.23 1.02
C ASP A 62 7.25 13.11 1.74
N HIS A 63 6.54 12.14 2.31
CA HIS A 63 7.16 11.03 2.99
C HIS A 63 6.33 9.74 2.95
N VAL A 64 7.04 8.61 2.78
CA VAL A 64 6.48 7.26 2.89
C VAL A 64 7.04 6.57 4.14
N ALA A 65 6.19 6.39 5.14
CA ALA A 65 6.48 5.71 6.39
C ALA A 65 6.14 4.21 6.29
N ALA A 66 6.83 3.49 5.40
CA ALA A 66 6.59 2.08 5.16
C ALA A 66 7.89 1.27 5.06
N GLN A 67 7.81 0.01 5.46
CA GLN A 67 8.84 -1.00 5.26
C GLN A 67 8.24 -2.17 4.47
N LEU A 68 8.87 -2.56 3.36
CA LEU A 68 8.44 -3.72 2.57
C LEU A 68 9.15 -4.99 3.07
N LEU A 69 8.37 -6.00 3.44
CA LEU A 69 8.87 -7.31 3.85
C LEU A 69 8.38 -8.39 2.87
N LEU A 70 9.31 -9.06 2.17
CA LEU A 70 8.98 -10.14 1.23
C LEU A 70 9.24 -11.56 1.79
N GLY A 71 9.94 -11.66 2.93
CA GLY A 71 10.36 -12.94 3.50
C GLY A 71 11.66 -13.48 2.89
N SER A 72 12.09 -14.65 3.36
CA SER A 72 13.24 -15.37 2.76
C SER A 72 12.85 -16.02 1.44
N ALA A 73 13.67 -15.84 0.39
CA ALA A 73 13.47 -16.44 -0.94
C ALA A 73 12.04 -16.23 -1.48
N PRO A 74 11.62 -14.97 -1.71
CA PRO A 74 10.32 -14.70 -2.32
C PRO A 74 10.25 -15.30 -3.72
N SER A 75 9.05 -15.69 -4.16
CA SER A 75 8.84 -16.08 -5.55
C SER A 75 8.86 -14.87 -6.48
N ASP A 76 9.09 -15.10 -7.77
CA ASP A 76 9.09 -14.07 -8.81
C ASP A 76 7.79 -13.23 -8.79
N ARG A 77 6.66 -13.90 -8.55
CA ARG A 77 5.35 -13.24 -8.35
C ARG A 77 5.28 -12.38 -7.11
N ALA A 78 5.85 -12.81 -5.99
CA ALA A 78 5.90 -11.99 -4.78
C ALA A 78 6.79 -10.74 -4.98
N VAL A 79 7.87 -10.86 -5.76
CA VAL A 79 8.72 -9.73 -6.15
C VAL A 79 7.95 -8.75 -7.06
N ALA A 80 7.25 -9.25 -8.07
CA ALA A 80 6.41 -8.42 -8.94
C ALA A 80 5.27 -7.74 -8.14
N ALA A 81 4.61 -8.47 -7.24
CA ALA A 81 3.61 -7.95 -6.32
C ALA A 81 4.16 -6.81 -5.45
N ALA A 82 5.35 -6.99 -4.87
CA ALA A 82 6.01 -5.96 -4.09
C ALA A 82 6.35 -4.73 -4.92
N ALA A 83 6.82 -4.92 -6.15
CA ALA A 83 7.08 -3.81 -7.08
C ALA A 83 5.83 -3.02 -7.44
N ASN A 84 4.69 -3.68 -7.63
CA ASN A 84 3.42 -3.00 -7.90
C ASN A 84 2.96 -2.16 -6.70
N VAL A 85 3.04 -2.69 -5.48
CA VAL A 85 2.72 -1.94 -4.25
C VAL A 85 3.69 -0.78 -4.03
N ALA A 86 4.99 -1.01 -4.22
CA ALA A 86 6.03 0.00 -4.05
C ALA A 86 5.89 1.14 -5.07
N ALA A 87 5.54 0.82 -6.31
CA ALA A 87 5.22 1.82 -7.32
C ALA A 87 4.02 2.68 -6.93
N ARG A 88 2.96 2.08 -6.35
CA ARG A 88 1.85 2.89 -5.83
C ARG A 88 2.32 3.87 -4.75
N LEU A 89 3.16 3.42 -3.81
CA LEU A 89 3.69 4.30 -2.77
C LEU A 89 4.59 5.42 -3.35
N GLY A 90 5.40 5.11 -4.36
CA GLY A 90 6.20 6.10 -5.06
C GLY A 90 5.34 7.15 -5.75
N PHE A 91 4.27 6.74 -6.43
CA PHE A 91 3.36 7.63 -7.14
C PHE A 91 2.60 8.60 -6.23
N GLU A 92 2.29 8.19 -4.99
CA GLU A 92 1.46 8.96 -4.05
C GLU A 92 2.24 10.02 -3.25
N THR A 93 3.52 10.24 -3.55
CA THR A 93 4.38 11.17 -2.81
C THR A 93 5.26 11.98 -3.75
N SER A 94 5.64 13.18 -3.32
CA SER A 94 6.69 13.97 -4.00
C SER A 94 8.10 13.62 -3.50
N ALA A 95 8.23 12.90 -2.39
CA ALA A 95 9.51 12.48 -1.84
C ALA A 95 9.43 11.17 -1.02
N MET A 96 10.51 10.38 -1.07
CA MET A 96 10.62 9.17 -0.26
C MET A 96 12.07 8.79 0.00
N ASN A 97 12.29 8.02 1.06
CA ASN A 97 13.58 7.40 1.35
C ASN A 97 13.59 5.98 0.77
N LEU A 98 14.51 5.72 -0.15
CA LEU A 98 14.82 4.37 -0.63
C LEU A 98 16.09 3.86 0.06
N PRO A 99 16.21 2.55 0.33
CA PRO A 99 15.25 1.50 -0.04
C PRO A 99 14.19 1.22 1.03
N LEU A 100 12.94 1.00 0.60
CA LEU A 100 11.82 0.57 1.45
C LEU A 100 12.01 -0.84 2.01
N THR A 101 12.75 -1.69 1.30
CA THR A 101 12.99 -3.09 1.68
C THR A 101 13.97 -3.28 2.84
N THR A 102 14.74 -2.23 3.17
CA THR A 102 15.66 -2.22 4.32
C THR A 102 15.34 -1.12 5.33
N ALA A 103 14.24 -0.38 5.12
CA ALA A 103 13.76 0.60 6.07
C ALA A 103 13.55 -0.05 7.45
N THR A 104 13.84 0.66 8.53
CA THR A 104 13.72 0.15 9.90
C THR A 104 12.58 0.81 10.67
N GLU A 105 11.89 1.75 10.05
CA GLU A 105 10.81 2.56 10.61
C GLU A 105 9.62 2.56 9.65
N GLY A 106 8.44 2.89 10.19
CA GLY A 106 7.19 2.88 9.43
C GLY A 106 6.41 1.58 9.57
N VAL A 107 5.28 1.52 8.88
CA VAL A 107 4.40 0.35 8.88
C VAL A 107 5.00 -0.77 8.04
N THR A 108 5.10 -1.96 8.61
CA THR A 108 5.49 -3.14 7.85
C THR A 108 4.37 -3.54 6.89
N ILE A 109 4.71 -3.61 5.61
CA ILE A 109 3.88 -4.16 4.54
C ILE A 109 4.46 -5.54 4.18
N ALA A 110 3.81 -6.59 4.66
CA ALA A 110 4.21 -7.97 4.44
C ALA A 110 3.59 -8.51 3.15
N ILE A 111 4.41 -8.89 2.19
CA ILE A 111 3.98 -9.29 0.84
C ILE A 111 4.35 -10.75 0.59
N GLY A 112 3.35 -11.55 0.25
CA GLY A 112 3.50 -12.97 -0.04
C GLY A 112 3.60 -13.86 1.21
N ARG A 113 3.55 -15.17 0.95
CA ARG A 113 3.47 -16.21 2.01
C ARG A 113 4.75 -16.32 2.83
N SER A 114 5.92 -16.06 2.23
CA SER A 114 7.19 -16.06 2.96
C SER A 114 7.26 -14.95 4.01
N ALA A 115 6.74 -13.75 3.70
CA ALA A 115 6.67 -12.64 4.64
C ALA A 115 5.69 -12.91 5.79
N THR A 116 4.50 -13.43 5.50
CA THR A 116 3.50 -13.75 6.53
C THR A 116 3.97 -14.86 7.46
N ALA A 117 4.66 -15.87 6.93
CA ALA A 117 5.30 -16.92 7.72
C ALA A 117 6.40 -16.35 8.63
N GLN A 118 7.24 -15.45 8.13
CA GLN A 118 8.29 -14.79 8.93
C GLN A 118 7.70 -13.97 10.09
N LEU A 119 6.55 -13.34 9.89
CA LEU A 119 5.84 -12.59 10.94
C LEU A 119 4.96 -13.48 11.84
N ALA A 120 4.96 -14.80 11.62
CA ALA A 120 4.11 -15.76 12.33
C ALA A 120 2.61 -15.36 12.33
N ILE A 121 2.12 -14.83 11.20
CA ILE A 121 0.73 -14.45 11.05
C ILE A 121 -0.08 -15.72 10.77
N PRO A 122 -1.00 -16.11 11.66
CA PRO A 122 -1.74 -17.36 11.48
C PRO A 122 -2.84 -17.19 10.42
N PRO A 123 -3.17 -18.24 9.64
CA PRO A 123 -4.11 -18.13 8.52
C PRO A 123 -5.51 -17.63 8.89
N ASP A 124 -6.00 -17.98 10.09
CA ASP A 124 -7.29 -17.53 10.62
C ASP A 124 -7.39 -15.99 10.73
N ARG A 125 -6.26 -15.32 11.02
CA ARG A 125 -6.20 -13.85 11.05
C ARG A 125 -6.36 -13.22 9.67
N LEU A 126 -5.99 -13.93 8.61
CA LEU A 126 -6.10 -13.47 7.22
C LEU A 126 -7.46 -13.82 6.60
N GLY A 127 -8.09 -14.87 7.11
CA GLY A 127 -9.41 -15.35 6.70
C GLY A 127 -9.30 -16.80 6.24
N ALA A 128 -10.26 -17.63 6.66
CA ALA A 128 -10.22 -19.09 6.41
C ALA A 128 -10.42 -19.49 4.94
N ASP A 129 -10.73 -18.53 4.05
CA ASP A 129 -11.26 -18.77 2.69
C ASP A 129 -10.24 -18.44 1.59
N LEU A 130 -8.94 -18.56 1.87
CA LEU A 130 -7.87 -18.32 0.89
C LEU A 130 -7.66 -19.55 -0.01
N GLU A 131 -8.61 -19.78 -0.91
CA GLU A 131 -8.49 -20.75 -2.00
C GLU A 131 -7.37 -20.35 -2.99
N PRO A 132 -6.85 -21.29 -3.82
CA PRO A 132 -5.96 -20.94 -4.94
C PRO A 132 -6.55 -19.82 -5.80
N GLY A 133 -5.72 -18.86 -6.21
CA GLY A 133 -6.17 -17.67 -6.96
C GLY A 133 -6.87 -16.58 -6.12
N VAL A 134 -7.21 -16.84 -4.86
CA VAL A 134 -7.80 -15.84 -3.95
C VAL A 134 -6.70 -15.12 -3.18
N GLY A 135 -6.69 -13.80 -3.32
CA GLY A 135 -5.82 -12.87 -2.61
C GLY A 135 -6.54 -12.11 -1.50
N VAL A 136 -5.80 -11.67 -0.48
CA VAL A 136 -6.26 -10.82 0.60
C VAL A 136 -5.31 -9.66 0.86
N VAL A 137 -5.90 -8.52 1.17
CA VAL A 137 -5.23 -7.39 1.79
C VAL A 137 -5.87 -7.13 3.13
N ALA A 138 -5.09 -7.07 4.21
CA ALA A 138 -5.60 -6.90 5.56
C ALA A 138 -4.71 -5.99 6.40
N VAL A 139 -5.31 -5.14 7.23
CA VAL A 139 -4.60 -4.45 8.32
C VAL A 139 -4.78 -5.26 9.60
N LEU A 140 -3.67 -5.63 10.22
CA LEU A 140 -3.64 -6.39 11.45
C LEU A 140 -3.02 -5.54 12.57
N ASP A 141 -3.77 -5.35 13.65
CA ASP A 141 -3.25 -4.72 14.86
C ASP A 141 -2.25 -5.66 15.58
N ARG A 142 -1.07 -5.12 15.92
CA ARG A 142 -0.04 -5.81 16.70
C ARG A 142 0.46 -4.87 17.80
N GLU A 143 1.11 -5.42 18.82
CA GLU A 143 1.68 -4.63 19.92
C GLU A 143 2.71 -3.60 19.43
N ALA A 144 3.48 -3.95 18.41
CA ALA A 144 4.49 -3.08 17.81
C ALA A 144 3.90 -2.02 16.84
N GLY A 145 2.59 -2.06 16.57
CA GLY A 145 1.93 -1.24 15.56
C GLY A 145 1.18 -2.09 14.52
N PRO A 146 0.39 -1.44 13.64
CA PRO A 146 -0.32 -2.14 12.59
C PRO A 146 0.65 -2.74 11.56
N VAL A 147 0.24 -3.87 10.96
CA VAL A 147 0.92 -4.50 9.82
C VAL A 147 -0.08 -4.60 8.68
N LEU A 148 0.30 -4.12 7.50
CA LEU A 148 -0.46 -4.34 6.27
C LEU A 148 0.02 -5.65 5.64
N VAL A 149 -0.90 -6.58 5.40
CA VAL A 149 -0.58 -7.87 4.80
C VAL A 149 -1.18 -7.94 3.41
N VAL A 150 -0.39 -8.37 2.44
CA VAL A 150 -0.79 -8.64 1.05
C VAL A 150 -0.36 -10.05 0.70
N THR A 151 -1.30 -10.99 0.63
CA THR A 151 -0.99 -12.40 0.39
C THR A 151 -2.16 -13.11 -0.29
N GLY A 152 -2.03 -14.41 -0.56
CA GLY A 152 -3.11 -15.21 -1.12
C GLY A 152 -2.97 -16.68 -0.76
N GLY A 153 -3.96 -17.49 -1.18
CA GLY A 153 -3.89 -18.95 -1.06
C GLY A 153 -2.67 -19.53 -1.79
N ASP A 154 -2.29 -18.86 -2.87
CA ASP A 154 -1.08 -19.11 -3.65
C ASP A 154 -0.46 -17.79 -4.16
N ASP A 155 0.52 -17.93 -5.05
CA ASP A 155 1.25 -16.80 -5.61
C ASP A 155 0.42 -16.04 -6.66
N VAL A 156 -0.55 -16.70 -7.33
CA VAL A 156 -1.54 -16.04 -8.20
C VAL A 156 -2.38 -15.07 -7.37
N GLY A 157 -2.95 -15.56 -6.26
CA GLY A 157 -3.78 -14.77 -5.35
C GLY A 157 -2.98 -13.62 -4.72
N THR A 158 -1.71 -13.85 -4.38
CA THR A 158 -0.82 -12.77 -3.89
C THR A 158 -0.67 -11.66 -4.93
N ALA A 159 -0.42 -12.00 -6.19
CA ALA A 159 -0.30 -11.02 -7.27
C ALA A 159 -1.62 -10.28 -7.52
N ALA A 160 -2.76 -10.98 -7.47
CA ALA A 160 -4.08 -10.37 -7.58
C ALA A 160 -4.37 -9.37 -6.44
N ALA A 161 -4.05 -9.74 -5.19
CA ALA A 161 -4.20 -8.86 -4.02
C ALA A 161 -3.34 -7.58 -4.15
N ALA A 162 -2.07 -7.75 -4.51
CA ALA A 162 -1.15 -6.63 -4.68
C ALA A 162 -1.58 -5.69 -5.81
N THR A 163 -2.04 -6.25 -6.93
CA THR A 163 -2.56 -5.46 -8.05
C THR A 163 -3.83 -4.72 -7.65
N ALA A 164 -4.75 -5.35 -6.93
CA ALA A 164 -5.96 -4.69 -6.45
C ALA A 164 -5.65 -3.55 -5.46
N LEU A 165 -4.69 -3.75 -4.54
CA LEU A 165 -4.21 -2.70 -3.65
C LEU A 165 -3.58 -1.53 -4.41
N ALA A 166 -2.68 -1.82 -5.34
CA ALA A 166 -1.90 -0.79 -6.02
C ALA A 166 -2.70 -0.04 -7.11
N ALA A 167 -3.57 -0.74 -7.82
CA ALA A 167 -4.29 -0.20 -8.98
C ALA A 167 -5.69 0.31 -8.67
N ARG A 168 -6.38 -0.25 -7.66
CA ARG A 168 -7.82 -0.01 -7.44
C ARG A 168 -8.12 0.65 -6.12
N ALA A 169 -7.49 0.24 -5.02
CA ALA A 169 -7.75 0.84 -3.72
C ALA A 169 -7.46 2.36 -3.74
N PRO A 170 -8.28 3.19 -3.06
CA PRO A 170 -9.36 2.82 -2.15
C PRO A 170 -10.72 2.54 -2.81
N HIS A 171 -10.82 2.57 -4.14
CA HIS A 171 -12.05 2.20 -4.84
C HIS A 171 -12.29 0.69 -4.75
N LEU A 172 -13.56 0.29 -4.66
CA LEU A 172 -13.94 -1.12 -4.54
C LEU A 172 -13.54 -1.90 -5.80
N TRP A 173 -13.80 -1.32 -6.97
CA TRP A 173 -13.40 -1.94 -8.24
C TRP A 173 -13.12 -0.89 -9.31
N ASN A 174 -14.12 -0.10 -9.69
CA ASN A 174 -14.00 0.93 -10.73
C ASN A 174 -13.32 2.19 -10.17
N PRO A 175 -12.41 2.86 -10.91
CA PRO A 175 -11.80 4.12 -10.48
C PRO A 175 -12.82 5.25 -10.21
N ASP A 176 -13.93 5.28 -10.94
CA ASP A 176 -15.03 6.25 -10.70
C ASP A 176 -16.15 5.67 -9.82
N GLY A 177 -15.90 4.51 -9.19
CA GLY A 177 -16.87 3.78 -8.38
C GLY A 177 -16.76 4.06 -6.88
N PRO A 178 -17.59 3.39 -6.07
CA PRO A 178 -17.57 3.53 -4.61
C PRO A 178 -16.20 3.19 -4.02
N THR A 179 -15.92 3.76 -2.87
CA THR A 179 -14.67 3.60 -2.10
C THR A 179 -14.89 2.89 -0.77
N PHE A 180 -13.80 2.49 -0.11
CA PHE A 180 -13.83 2.06 1.28
C PHE A 180 -14.45 3.12 2.21
N HIS A 181 -14.20 4.40 1.94
CA HIS A 181 -14.78 5.49 2.72
C HIS A 181 -16.31 5.57 2.56
N ASP A 182 -16.82 5.37 1.33
CA ASP A 182 -18.27 5.36 1.09
C ASP A 182 -18.97 4.22 1.84
N VAL A 183 -18.32 3.05 1.92
CA VAL A 183 -18.83 1.92 2.71
C VAL A 183 -18.89 2.25 4.20
N VAL A 184 -17.84 2.87 4.74
CA VAL A 184 -17.78 3.31 6.14
C VAL A 184 -18.85 4.38 6.41
N SER A 185 -18.98 5.38 5.53
CA SER A 185 -19.98 6.46 5.63
C SER A 185 -21.39 5.89 5.61
N ALA A 186 -21.72 5.06 4.61
CA ALA A 186 -23.05 4.45 4.48
C ALA A 186 -23.40 3.57 5.70
N THR A 187 -22.43 2.81 6.23
CA THR A 187 -22.62 2.03 7.45
C THR A 187 -22.91 2.94 8.65
N GLY A 188 -22.17 4.05 8.78
CA GLY A 188 -22.39 5.06 9.81
C GLY A 188 -23.76 5.75 9.69
N GLU A 189 -24.20 6.08 8.48
CA GLU A 189 -25.51 6.68 8.19
C GLU A 189 -26.67 5.75 8.60
N VAL A 190 -26.57 4.46 8.28
CA VAL A 190 -27.57 3.46 8.68
C VAL A 190 -27.70 3.39 10.21
N LEU A 191 -26.57 3.38 10.93
CA LEU A 191 -26.56 3.37 12.39
C LEU A 191 -27.08 4.69 12.98
N GLY A 192 -26.68 5.83 12.39
CA GLY A 192 -27.13 7.16 12.79
C GLY A 192 -28.64 7.37 12.60
N ALA A 193 -29.21 6.88 11.50
CA ALA A 193 -30.67 6.86 11.28
C ALA A 193 -31.40 6.01 12.32
N ALA A 194 -30.76 4.95 12.80
CA ALA A 194 -31.22 4.16 13.94
C ALA A 194 -30.88 4.80 15.30
N GLN A 195 -30.36 6.03 15.36
CA GLN A 195 -29.94 6.74 16.58
C GLN A 195 -28.88 5.98 17.39
N ILE A 196 -27.95 5.32 16.69
CA ILE A 196 -26.84 4.58 17.27
C ILE A 196 -25.54 5.28 16.91
N GLU A 197 -24.80 5.71 17.92
CA GLU A 197 -23.44 6.21 17.74
C GLU A 197 -22.47 5.01 17.82
N ALA A 198 -21.88 4.66 16.68
CA ALA A 198 -20.88 3.60 16.64
C ALA A 198 -19.59 4.08 17.30
N ALA A 199 -18.99 3.24 18.15
CA ALA A 199 -17.68 3.50 18.73
C ALA A 199 -16.57 3.43 17.66
N SER A 200 -16.75 2.60 16.63
CA SER A 200 -15.87 2.56 15.47
C SER A 200 -16.55 1.87 14.29
N VAL A 201 -16.27 2.34 13.07
CA VAL A 201 -16.58 1.65 11.81
C VAL A 201 -15.31 1.71 10.96
N ARG A 202 -14.75 0.56 10.58
CA ARG A 202 -13.52 0.53 9.77
C ARG A 202 -13.45 -0.69 8.86
N VAL A 203 -12.81 -0.55 7.70
CA VAL A 203 -12.49 -1.66 6.81
C VAL A 203 -11.24 -2.37 7.33
N THR A 204 -11.32 -3.67 7.58
CA THR A 204 -10.19 -4.43 8.13
C THR A 204 -9.45 -5.24 7.07
N ARG A 205 -10.17 -5.72 6.04
CA ARG A 205 -9.61 -6.48 4.93
C ARG A 205 -10.50 -6.47 3.71
N PHE A 206 -9.91 -6.73 2.55
CA PHE A 206 -10.62 -7.12 1.35
C PHE A 206 -10.00 -8.35 0.70
N LEU A 207 -10.81 -9.13 -0.01
CA LEU A 207 -10.37 -10.26 -0.80
C LEU A 207 -10.68 -10.00 -2.28
N VAL A 208 -9.82 -10.53 -3.14
CA VAL A 208 -9.99 -10.56 -4.59
C VAL A 208 -9.78 -11.98 -5.08
N ASN A 209 -10.51 -12.36 -6.12
CA ASN A 209 -10.29 -13.62 -6.83
C ASN A 209 -9.77 -13.27 -8.22
N HIS A 210 -8.61 -13.82 -8.58
CA HIS A 210 -7.97 -13.61 -9.87
C HIS A 210 -8.91 -13.86 -11.07
N ASP A 211 -9.76 -14.87 -10.98
CA ASP A 211 -10.56 -15.36 -12.11
C ASP A 211 -11.93 -14.69 -12.23
N THR A 212 -12.30 -13.81 -11.29
CA THR A 212 -13.61 -13.15 -11.29
C THR A 212 -13.46 -11.64 -11.16
N PRO A 213 -14.15 -10.84 -11.99
CA PRO A 213 -14.13 -9.39 -11.83
C PRO A 213 -14.87 -8.99 -10.56
N GLY A 214 -14.46 -7.88 -9.95
CA GLY A 214 -15.03 -7.32 -8.73
C GLY A 214 -14.20 -7.60 -7.49
N LEU A 215 -14.40 -6.78 -6.47
CA LEU A 215 -13.94 -7.10 -5.12
C LEU A 215 -14.72 -8.32 -4.64
N HIS A 216 -14.02 -9.42 -4.41
CA HIS A 216 -14.62 -10.68 -3.98
C HIS A 216 -15.28 -10.52 -2.62
N ARG A 217 -14.61 -9.82 -1.70
CA ARG A 217 -15.13 -9.58 -0.36
C ARG A 217 -14.57 -8.30 0.26
N LEU A 218 -15.37 -7.61 1.06
CA LEU A 218 -14.94 -6.53 1.93
C LEU A 218 -15.43 -6.80 3.34
N ASP A 219 -14.54 -6.71 4.33
CA ASP A 219 -14.84 -7.00 5.72
C ASP A 219 -14.75 -5.69 6.53
N VAL A 220 -15.88 -5.26 7.09
CA VAL A 220 -16.03 -4.06 7.92
C VAL A 220 -16.22 -4.47 9.37
N GLU A 221 -15.44 -3.91 10.28
CA GLU A 221 -15.67 -4.04 11.72
C GLU A 221 -16.50 -2.86 12.23
N VAL A 222 -17.58 -3.16 12.95
CA VAL A 222 -18.46 -2.18 13.57
C VAL A 222 -18.53 -2.47 15.07
N ARG A 223 -18.21 -1.46 15.88
CA ARG A 223 -18.35 -1.51 17.34
C ARG A 223 -19.47 -0.59 17.80
N VAL A 224 -20.38 -1.13 18.59
CA VAL A 224 -21.50 -0.39 19.19
C VAL A 224 -21.58 -0.66 20.70
N PRO A 225 -22.28 0.19 21.47
CA PRO A 225 -22.65 -0.14 22.85
C PRO A 225 -23.44 -1.45 22.93
N GLU A 226 -23.22 -2.25 23.98
CA GLU A 226 -23.80 -3.59 24.13
C GLU A 226 -25.33 -3.57 24.09
N GLU A 227 -25.94 -2.56 24.73
CA GLU A 227 -27.37 -2.36 24.77
C GLU A 227 -28.00 -2.01 23.40
N MET A 228 -27.18 -1.57 22.45
CA MET A 228 -27.62 -1.20 21.09
C MET A 228 -27.41 -2.33 20.08
N LEU A 229 -26.78 -3.45 20.45
CA LEU A 229 -26.37 -4.51 19.53
C LEU A 229 -27.53 -5.04 18.68
N GLY A 230 -28.65 -5.41 19.30
CA GLY A 230 -29.81 -5.93 18.57
C GLY A 230 -30.50 -4.89 17.67
N ARG A 231 -30.45 -3.61 18.05
CA ARG A 231 -30.98 -2.50 17.22
C ARG A 231 -30.07 -2.25 16.01
N ALA A 232 -28.75 -2.29 16.22
CA ALA A 232 -27.75 -2.15 15.17
C ALA A 232 -27.87 -3.30 14.15
N GLU A 233 -27.96 -4.55 14.62
CA GLU A 233 -28.21 -5.71 13.77
C GLU A 233 -29.45 -5.52 12.90
N SER A 234 -30.57 -5.13 13.51
CA SER A 234 -31.84 -4.93 12.81
C SER A 234 -31.74 -3.84 11.73
N ALA A 235 -31.06 -2.72 12.04
CA ALA A 235 -30.88 -1.62 11.09
C ALA A 235 -30.00 -2.02 9.90
N LEU A 236 -28.88 -2.69 10.15
CA LEU A 236 -27.95 -3.16 9.11
C LEU A 236 -28.60 -4.23 8.22
N LEU A 237 -29.39 -5.16 8.79
CA LEU A 237 -30.15 -6.15 8.02
C LEU A 237 -31.20 -5.50 7.10
N GLN A 238 -31.87 -4.45 7.56
CA GLN A 238 -32.81 -3.70 6.72
C GLN A 238 -32.10 -2.99 5.57
N ALA A 239 -30.96 -2.36 5.82
CA ALA A 239 -30.16 -1.69 4.80
C ALA A 239 -29.52 -2.67 3.80
N ALA A 240 -29.23 -3.90 4.23
CA ALA A 240 -28.72 -4.98 3.39
C ALA A 240 -29.77 -5.61 2.46
N ALA A 241 -31.06 -5.40 2.75
CA ALA A 241 -32.15 -5.99 1.98
C ALA A 241 -32.11 -5.51 0.51
N PRO A 242 -32.38 -6.40 -0.46
CA PRO A 242 -32.41 -6.03 -1.88
C PRO A 242 -33.43 -4.92 -2.12
N ASP A 243 -33.16 -4.05 -3.09
CA ASP A 243 -34.03 -2.91 -3.41
C ASP A 243 -35.40 -3.34 -3.95
N THR A 244 -35.55 -4.62 -4.33
CA THR A 244 -36.82 -5.25 -4.72
C THR A 244 -37.67 -5.71 -3.54
N ALA A 245 -37.26 -5.46 -2.29
CA ALA A 245 -38.07 -5.79 -1.13
C ALA A 245 -39.41 -5.01 -1.16
N PRO A 246 -40.57 -5.65 -0.91
CA PRO A 246 -41.89 -5.01 -1.02
C PRO A 246 -41.99 -3.69 -0.23
N ALA A 247 -41.40 -3.64 0.96
CA ALA A 247 -41.39 -2.44 1.81
C ALA A 247 -40.60 -1.25 1.21
N LYS A 248 -39.49 -1.50 0.48
CA LYS A 248 -38.72 -0.45 -0.19
C LYS A 248 -39.46 0.09 -1.42
N LEU A 249 -40.10 -0.79 -2.18
CA LEU A 249 -40.94 -0.44 -3.33
C LEU A 249 -42.20 0.35 -2.92
N GLU A 250 -42.84 -0.05 -1.82
CA GLU A 250 -44.01 0.66 -1.26
C GLU A 250 -43.64 2.04 -0.72
N ALA A 251 -42.48 2.17 -0.05
CA ALA A 251 -41.97 3.47 0.42
C ALA A 251 -41.62 4.40 -0.76
N ALA A 252 -40.89 3.92 -1.77
CA ALA A 252 -40.53 4.71 -2.95
C ALA A 252 -41.77 5.18 -3.75
N ALA A 253 -42.79 4.33 -3.89
CA ALA A 253 -44.04 4.68 -4.57
C ALA A 253 -44.89 5.70 -3.80
N GLN A 254 -44.85 5.67 -2.47
CA GLN A 254 -45.53 6.66 -1.62
C GLN A 254 -44.79 8.02 -1.63
N GLU A 255 -43.47 8.02 -1.71
CA GLU A 255 -42.63 9.22 -1.79
C GLU A 255 -42.79 9.95 -3.14
N GLU A 256 -42.80 9.23 -4.26
CA GLU A 256 -43.10 9.80 -5.58
C GLU A 256 -44.48 10.45 -5.64
N GLN A 257 -45.46 9.90 -4.92
CA GLN A 257 -46.83 10.44 -4.85
C GLN A 257 -46.97 11.62 -3.89
N ALA A 258 -46.13 11.71 -2.85
CA ALA A 258 -46.21 12.76 -1.84
C ALA A 258 -45.43 14.04 -2.19
N GLY A 259 -44.56 14.01 -3.21
CA GLY A 259 -43.76 15.18 -3.63
C GLY A 259 -42.79 15.70 -2.56
N THR A 260 -42.61 14.94 -1.48
CA THR A 260 -41.65 15.19 -0.40
C THR A 260 -40.36 14.46 -0.71
N ALA A 261 -39.25 15.18 -0.81
CA ALA A 261 -37.91 14.60 -0.82
C ALA A 261 -37.59 14.03 0.58
N ALA A 262 -38.18 12.89 0.93
CA ALA A 262 -37.67 12.08 2.01
C ALA A 262 -36.35 11.44 1.55
N GLN A 263 -35.34 11.42 2.42
CA GLN A 263 -34.07 10.76 2.12
C GLN A 263 -34.33 9.26 1.94
N GLN A 264 -34.06 8.73 0.75
CA GLN A 264 -34.10 7.30 0.49
C GLN A 264 -33.23 6.57 1.53
N PRO A 265 -33.68 5.42 2.06
CA PRO A 265 -32.90 4.67 3.04
C PRO A 265 -31.57 4.23 2.44
N THR A 266 -30.47 4.54 3.12
CA THR A 266 -29.11 4.20 2.70
C THR A 266 -28.98 2.68 2.48
N SER A 267 -28.53 2.29 1.29
CA SER A 267 -28.29 0.89 0.92
C SER A 267 -26.85 0.49 1.24
N LEU A 268 -26.65 -0.75 1.70
CA LEU A 268 -25.31 -1.32 1.93
C LEU A 268 -24.84 -2.23 0.78
N ARG A 269 -25.41 -2.04 -0.42
CA ARG A 269 -25.04 -2.74 -1.64
C ARG A 269 -24.26 -1.78 -2.52
N PHE A 270 -23.08 -2.21 -2.98
CA PHE A 270 -22.16 -1.35 -3.72
C PHE A 270 -21.77 -2.01 -5.04
N ASP A 271 -21.73 -1.21 -6.11
CA ASP A 271 -21.21 -1.65 -7.39
C ASP A 271 -19.73 -2.03 -7.29
N GLY A 272 -19.36 -3.13 -7.92
CA GLY A 272 -17.99 -3.66 -7.85
C GLY A 272 -17.71 -4.54 -6.64
N LEU A 273 -18.61 -4.66 -5.66
CA LEU A 273 -18.45 -5.50 -4.48
C LEU A 273 -19.40 -6.70 -4.49
N ARG A 274 -18.86 -7.92 -4.44
CA ARG A 274 -19.65 -9.17 -4.45
C ARG A 274 -20.20 -9.53 -3.08
N LEU A 275 -19.43 -9.30 -2.02
CA LEU A 275 -19.83 -9.63 -0.65
C LEU A 275 -19.27 -8.61 0.34
N LEU A 276 -20.16 -7.90 1.03
CA LEU A 276 -19.81 -7.14 2.22
C LEU A 276 -20.08 -8.02 3.46
N ARG A 277 -19.07 -8.18 4.31
CA ARG A 277 -19.19 -8.79 5.64
C ARG A 277 -19.08 -7.70 6.70
N VAL A 278 -20.10 -7.58 7.53
CA VAL A 278 -20.06 -6.66 8.68
C VAL A 278 -19.90 -7.49 9.95
N TYR A 279 -18.77 -7.32 10.61
CA TYR A 279 -18.48 -7.88 11.94
C TYR A 279 -18.98 -6.87 12.97
N LEU A 280 -20.21 -7.07 13.42
CA LEU A 280 -20.87 -6.26 14.42
C LEU A 280 -20.61 -6.84 15.81
N ALA A 281 -19.93 -6.10 16.67
CA ALA A 281 -19.67 -6.52 18.04
C ALA A 281 -19.95 -5.41 19.05
N ALA A 282 -20.35 -5.81 20.25
CA ALA A 282 -20.16 -4.96 21.42
C ALA A 282 -18.68 -4.98 21.82
N VAL A 283 -18.24 -4.01 22.61
CA VAL A 283 -16.85 -3.99 23.10
C VAL A 283 -16.57 -5.28 23.88
N ALA A 284 -15.57 -6.04 23.45
CA ALA A 284 -15.11 -7.31 24.06
C ALA A 284 -16.06 -8.52 23.95
N THR A 285 -17.01 -8.53 22.99
CA THR A 285 -17.83 -9.72 22.68
C THR A 285 -17.41 -10.39 21.37
N GLU A 286 -17.81 -11.64 21.16
CA GLU A 286 -17.71 -12.26 19.83
C GLU A 286 -18.58 -11.49 18.82
N PRO A 287 -18.11 -11.27 17.58
CA PRO A 287 -18.84 -10.53 16.58
C PRO A 287 -19.97 -11.35 15.96
N LEU A 288 -21.13 -10.73 15.80
CA LEU A 288 -22.14 -11.16 14.84
C LEU A 288 -21.66 -10.82 13.42
N ILE A 289 -21.83 -11.76 12.49
CA ILE A 289 -21.39 -11.57 11.10
C ILE A 289 -22.61 -11.44 10.20
N LEU A 290 -22.79 -10.25 9.65
CA LEU A 290 -23.82 -9.95 8.65
C LEU A 290 -23.24 -10.08 7.25
N HIS A 291 -23.99 -10.69 6.33
CA HIS A 291 -23.60 -10.88 4.94
C HIS A 291 -24.52 -10.06 4.04
N VAL A 292 -23.94 -9.14 3.26
CA VAL A 292 -24.66 -8.39 2.23
C VAL A 292 -24.14 -8.81 0.86
N ALA A 293 -24.97 -9.55 0.13
CA ALA A 293 -24.63 -10.00 -1.22
C ALA A 293 -24.80 -8.86 -2.22
N GLY A 294 -23.76 -8.60 -2.99
CA GLY A 294 -23.77 -7.71 -4.15
C GLY A 294 -24.08 -8.47 -5.45
N PRO A 295 -23.86 -7.84 -6.62
CA PRO A 295 -24.06 -8.51 -7.91
C PRO A 295 -23.05 -9.65 -8.13
N GLU A 296 -23.51 -10.77 -8.70
CA GLU A 296 -22.66 -11.93 -9.01
C GLU A 296 -21.67 -11.67 -10.15
N ASN A 297 -21.90 -10.68 -11.00
CA ASN A 297 -21.00 -10.33 -12.10
C ASN A 297 -20.93 -8.80 -12.18
N PRO A 298 -20.17 -8.16 -11.27
CA PRO A 298 -19.92 -6.74 -11.42
C PRO A 298 -19.22 -6.51 -12.77
N PRO A 299 -19.55 -5.41 -13.47
CA PRO A 299 -18.97 -5.13 -14.77
C PRO A 299 -17.44 -5.09 -14.66
N GLU A 300 -16.77 -5.64 -15.68
CA GLU A 300 -15.34 -5.39 -15.82
C GLU A 300 -15.14 -3.88 -15.96
N SER A 301 -14.42 -3.28 -15.00
CA SER A 301 -13.74 -2.03 -15.31
C SER A 301 -12.69 -2.38 -16.33
N GLY A 302 -12.72 -1.73 -17.50
CA GLY A 302 -11.56 -1.72 -18.36
C GLY A 302 -10.37 -1.28 -17.51
N SER A 303 -9.41 -2.17 -17.29
CA SER A 303 -8.10 -1.71 -16.85
C SER A 303 -7.69 -0.70 -17.91
N GLY A 304 -7.46 0.56 -17.52
CA GLY A 304 -7.03 1.58 -18.47
C GLY A 304 -5.88 0.97 -19.25
N ARG A 305 -6.05 0.80 -20.58
CA ARG A 305 -5.04 0.17 -21.41
C ARG A 305 -3.77 0.96 -21.17
N ARG A 306 -2.68 0.28 -20.76
CA ARG A 306 -1.37 0.93 -20.65
C ARG A 306 -1.17 1.71 -21.96
N PRO A 307 -1.07 3.05 -21.91
CA PRO A 307 -0.95 3.80 -23.14
C PRO A 307 0.31 3.30 -23.85
N SER A 308 0.26 3.20 -25.18
CA SER A 308 1.42 2.70 -25.93
C SER A 308 2.62 3.57 -25.60
N GLY A 309 3.66 2.96 -25.02
CA GLY A 309 4.92 3.65 -24.79
C GLY A 309 5.57 4.02 -26.12
N GLY A 310 6.45 5.02 -26.10
CA GLY A 310 7.29 5.30 -27.27
C GLY A 310 8.24 4.14 -27.54
N ASP A 311 8.83 4.07 -28.74
CA ASP A 311 9.75 2.98 -29.12
C ASP A 311 11.07 2.98 -28.32
N LYS A 312 11.38 4.09 -27.63
CA LYS A 312 12.57 4.30 -26.78
C LYS A 312 13.90 3.96 -27.46
N THR A 313 14.01 4.22 -28.75
CA THR A 313 15.21 3.88 -29.54
C THR A 313 16.51 4.50 -29.00
N ASP A 314 16.40 5.60 -28.26
CA ASP A 314 17.52 6.34 -27.66
C ASP A 314 17.76 5.99 -26.17
N LEU A 315 17.16 4.90 -25.65
CA LEU A 315 17.36 4.46 -24.27
C LEU A 315 18.83 4.15 -23.99
N ASP A 316 19.38 4.78 -22.95
CA ASP A 316 20.72 4.52 -22.44
C ASP A 316 20.78 4.68 -20.90
N LEU A 317 21.93 4.39 -20.29
CA LEU A 317 22.06 4.44 -18.83
C LEU A 317 22.02 5.87 -18.25
N SER A 318 22.24 6.90 -19.06
CA SER A 318 22.24 8.31 -18.65
C SER A 318 20.85 8.93 -18.65
N ASN A 319 19.89 8.35 -19.38
CA ASN A 319 18.55 8.91 -19.56
C ASN A 319 17.42 8.05 -18.98
N LEU A 320 17.71 6.98 -18.22
CA LEU A 320 16.69 6.06 -17.69
C LEU A 320 15.51 6.78 -17.01
N PHE A 321 15.79 7.85 -16.28
CA PHE A 321 14.81 8.60 -15.47
C PHE A 321 14.32 9.87 -16.18
N SER A 322 14.17 9.80 -17.50
CA SER A 322 13.70 10.90 -18.35
C SER A 322 12.60 10.42 -19.29
N THR A 323 11.97 11.37 -20.01
CA THR A 323 10.95 11.10 -21.04
C THR A 323 11.47 10.30 -22.24
N ASP A 324 12.79 10.27 -22.44
CA ASP A 324 13.45 9.45 -23.47
C ASP A 324 13.82 8.04 -22.96
N GLY A 325 13.77 7.83 -21.64
CA GLY A 325 14.06 6.58 -20.96
C GLY A 325 12.80 5.83 -20.50
N PHE A 326 12.74 5.52 -19.20
CA PHE A 326 11.65 4.76 -18.57
C PHE A 326 10.33 5.52 -18.50
N LEU A 327 10.37 6.84 -18.54
CA LEU A 327 9.20 7.69 -18.43
C LEU A 327 8.74 8.13 -19.82
N GLY A 328 7.47 8.45 -19.97
CA GLY A 328 6.88 8.93 -21.21
C GLY A 328 6.11 10.22 -20.99
N ASP A 329 6.01 11.01 -22.04
CA ASP A 329 5.26 12.26 -22.09
C ASP A 329 4.30 12.18 -23.29
N SER A 330 3.00 12.09 -23.01
CA SER A 330 1.96 11.84 -24.00
C SER A 330 1.62 13.07 -24.83
N ASP A 331 1.71 14.27 -24.26
CA ASP A 331 1.30 15.53 -24.89
C ASP A 331 2.48 16.47 -25.23
N ARG A 332 3.72 16.03 -24.94
CA ARG A 332 4.99 16.71 -25.22
C ARG A 332 5.16 18.01 -24.45
N ASN A 333 4.68 18.06 -23.21
CA ASN A 333 4.78 19.23 -22.34
C ASN A 333 5.95 19.17 -21.33
N LEU A 334 6.82 18.16 -21.43
CA LEU A 334 7.96 17.84 -20.55
C LEU A 334 7.57 17.28 -19.17
N ILE A 335 6.32 16.88 -18.99
CA ILE A 335 5.83 16.22 -17.77
C ILE A 335 5.76 14.71 -18.05
N PRO A 336 6.42 13.86 -17.23
CA PRO A 336 6.41 12.41 -17.39
C PRO A 336 5.07 11.80 -16.95
N ASP A 337 4.03 11.95 -17.76
CA ASP A 337 2.67 11.47 -17.48
C ASP A 337 2.45 9.96 -17.69
N ARG A 338 3.52 9.23 -18.02
CA ARG A 338 3.47 7.80 -18.30
C ARG A 338 4.72 7.06 -17.85
N VAL A 339 4.56 5.79 -17.52
CA VAL A 339 5.66 4.82 -17.39
C VAL A 339 5.70 3.91 -18.62
N ASP A 340 6.82 3.96 -19.33
CA ASP A 340 7.05 3.28 -20.61
C ASP A 340 7.81 1.97 -20.49
N VAL A 341 8.10 1.52 -19.27
CA VAL A 341 8.76 0.22 -19.03
C VAL A 341 7.88 -0.75 -18.27
N LEU A 342 8.22 -2.03 -18.44
CA LEU A 342 7.70 -3.13 -17.66
C LEU A 342 8.87 -3.88 -16.99
N LEU A 343 8.79 -4.03 -15.68
CA LEU A 343 9.78 -4.75 -14.88
C LEU A 343 9.45 -6.25 -14.91
N SER A 344 10.47 -7.09 -15.03
CA SER A 344 10.32 -8.54 -14.88
C SER A 344 11.55 -9.12 -14.20
N ALA A 345 11.33 -9.72 -13.04
CA ALA A 345 12.36 -10.26 -12.16
C ALA A 345 12.23 -11.79 -12.08
N ALA A 346 13.36 -12.51 -12.16
CA ALA A 346 13.40 -13.96 -12.06
C ALA A 346 14.54 -14.47 -11.17
N GLY A 347 14.28 -15.55 -10.43
CA GLY A 347 15.30 -16.31 -9.70
C GLY A 347 15.65 -15.67 -8.36
N GLU A 348 16.94 -15.42 -8.10
CA GLU A 348 17.41 -14.74 -6.87
C GLU A 348 17.09 -13.24 -6.85
N ALA A 349 16.12 -12.80 -7.67
CA ALA A 349 15.71 -11.42 -7.77
C ALA A 349 15.16 -10.92 -6.42
N SER A 350 15.64 -9.75 -6.01
CA SER A 350 15.53 -9.27 -4.64
C SER A 350 14.51 -8.16 -4.48
N GLY A 351 14.31 -7.74 -3.22
CA GLY A 351 13.51 -6.58 -2.84
C GLY A 351 13.90 -5.27 -3.56
N ALA A 352 15.13 -5.16 -4.09
CA ALA A 352 15.56 -3.98 -4.84
C ALA A 352 14.72 -3.72 -6.10
N THR A 353 14.06 -4.74 -6.67
CA THR A 353 13.09 -4.55 -7.76
C THR A 353 11.92 -3.67 -7.32
N ALA A 354 11.47 -3.82 -6.07
CA ALA A 354 10.42 -2.98 -5.52
C ALA A 354 10.89 -1.54 -5.28
N ASP A 355 12.13 -1.36 -4.84
CA ASP A 355 12.73 -0.03 -4.68
C ASP A 355 12.91 0.69 -6.03
N LEU A 356 13.27 -0.05 -7.10
CA LEU A 356 13.32 0.49 -8.45
C LEU A 356 11.92 0.90 -8.94
N ALA A 357 10.90 0.07 -8.71
CA ALA A 357 9.52 0.37 -9.09
C ALA A 357 8.99 1.61 -8.35
N ALA A 358 9.26 1.72 -7.05
CA ALA A 358 8.96 2.91 -6.27
C ALA A 358 9.65 4.16 -6.84
N ARG A 359 10.94 4.06 -7.21
CA ARG A 359 11.66 5.18 -7.81
C ARG A 359 11.08 5.61 -9.15
N ILE A 360 10.76 4.67 -10.04
CA ILE A 360 10.17 4.98 -11.35
C ILE A 360 8.84 5.70 -11.17
N ALA A 361 7.99 5.22 -10.26
CA ALA A 361 6.68 5.80 -10.03
C ALA A 361 6.74 7.16 -9.33
N LEU A 362 7.71 7.38 -8.43
CA LEU A 362 7.98 8.68 -7.79
C LEU A 362 8.26 9.79 -8.80
N GLU A 363 8.90 9.45 -9.91
CA GLU A 363 9.28 10.43 -10.93
C GLU A 363 8.23 10.61 -12.03
N ALA A 364 7.12 9.86 -11.96
CA ALA A 364 6.05 9.91 -12.94
C ALA A 364 4.83 10.66 -12.38
N THR A 365 4.11 11.38 -13.25
CA THR A 365 2.79 11.96 -12.93
C THR A 365 1.64 11.08 -13.42
N GLY A 366 1.95 9.92 -14.01
CA GLY A 366 0.96 8.89 -14.33
C GLY A 366 1.62 7.50 -14.40
N VAL A 367 1.00 6.51 -13.75
CA VAL A 367 1.51 5.14 -13.63
C VAL A 367 0.44 4.13 -14.02
N ALA A 368 0.81 3.18 -14.88
CA ALA A 368 -0.01 2.01 -15.18
C ALA A 368 0.43 0.83 -14.29
N ILE A 369 -0.49 0.34 -13.46
CA ILE A 369 -0.29 -0.87 -12.66
C ILE A 369 -1.04 -2.03 -13.33
N PRO A 370 -0.41 -3.20 -13.53
CA PRO A 370 0.91 -3.59 -13.02
C PRO A 370 2.08 -2.94 -13.78
N ILE A 371 3.08 -2.47 -13.02
CA ILE A 371 4.40 -2.02 -13.51
C ILE A 371 5.40 -3.18 -13.59
N ALA A 372 5.17 -4.25 -12.85
CA ALA A 372 5.97 -5.45 -12.84
C ALA A 372 5.12 -6.70 -13.05
N LEU A 373 5.62 -7.62 -13.87
CA LEU A 373 5.03 -8.95 -14.09
C LEU A 373 6.09 -10.03 -13.83
N PRO A 374 5.68 -11.23 -13.38
CA PRO A 374 6.59 -12.36 -13.34
C PRO A 374 6.91 -12.86 -14.77
N PRO A 375 8.01 -13.60 -14.98
CA PRO A 375 8.45 -14.01 -16.31
C PRO A 375 7.39 -14.79 -17.11
N GLU A 376 6.62 -15.65 -16.45
CA GLU A 376 5.58 -16.48 -17.07
C GLU A 376 4.35 -15.71 -17.56
N GLU A 377 4.18 -14.46 -17.11
CA GLU A 377 3.10 -13.56 -17.54
C GLU A 377 3.56 -12.55 -18.60
N ILE A 378 4.87 -12.51 -18.89
CA ILE A 378 5.36 -11.81 -20.06
C ILE A 378 4.94 -12.62 -21.29
N GLY A 379 3.94 -12.11 -22.00
CA GLY A 379 3.51 -12.64 -23.29
C GLY A 379 4.56 -12.43 -24.38
N ASP A 380 4.13 -12.06 -25.58
CA ASP A 380 5.08 -11.70 -26.64
C ASP A 380 5.89 -10.44 -26.24
N PRO A 381 7.21 -10.53 -26.02
CA PRO A 381 8.03 -9.39 -25.61
C PRO A 381 8.06 -8.28 -26.67
N GLU A 382 7.82 -8.59 -27.95
CA GLU A 382 7.72 -7.59 -29.03
C GLU A 382 6.44 -6.76 -28.91
N GLN A 383 5.42 -7.26 -28.21
CA GLN A 383 4.17 -6.53 -27.94
C GLN A 383 4.18 -5.81 -26.59
N GLN A 384 5.19 -6.03 -25.76
CA GLN A 384 5.34 -5.33 -24.47
C GLN A 384 6.00 -3.96 -24.64
N PRO A 385 5.85 -3.04 -23.67
CA PRO A 385 6.76 -1.90 -23.54
C PRO A 385 8.21 -2.39 -23.39
N PRO A 386 9.22 -1.53 -23.59
CA PRO A 386 10.60 -1.83 -23.23
C PRO A 386 10.73 -2.53 -21.88
N LEU A 387 11.45 -3.65 -21.87
CA LEU A 387 11.54 -4.53 -20.70
C LEU A 387 12.74 -4.16 -19.85
N VAL A 388 12.55 -4.19 -18.54
CA VAL A 388 13.63 -4.18 -17.55
C VAL A 388 13.71 -5.58 -16.95
N LEU A 389 14.65 -6.37 -17.47
CA LEU A 389 14.86 -7.77 -17.13
C LEU A 389 15.88 -7.89 -16.00
N ILE A 390 15.48 -8.51 -14.90
CA ILE A 390 16.26 -8.61 -13.67
C ILE A 390 16.49 -10.08 -13.33
N GLY A 391 17.75 -10.49 -13.27
CA GLY A 391 18.17 -11.85 -12.92
C GLY A 391 18.80 -12.60 -14.09
N GLY A 392 19.89 -13.32 -13.81
CA GLY A 392 20.63 -14.09 -14.84
C GLY A 392 19.88 -15.32 -15.35
N THR A 393 19.01 -15.89 -14.52
CA THR A 393 18.15 -17.05 -14.85
C THR A 393 16.81 -16.63 -15.45
N HIS A 394 16.65 -15.36 -15.81
CA HIS A 394 15.42 -14.89 -16.43
C HIS A 394 15.33 -15.46 -17.86
N PRO A 395 14.22 -16.11 -18.27
CA PRO A 395 14.12 -16.78 -19.58
C PRO A 395 14.44 -15.86 -20.77
N LEU A 396 13.95 -14.62 -20.73
CA LEU A 396 14.27 -13.61 -21.75
C LEU A 396 15.74 -13.13 -21.73
N VAL A 397 16.43 -13.19 -20.59
CA VAL A 397 17.87 -12.89 -20.52
C VAL A 397 18.65 -14.05 -21.13
N GLU A 398 18.30 -15.29 -20.82
CA GLU A 398 18.89 -16.49 -21.44
C GLU A 398 18.70 -16.46 -22.97
N GLN A 399 17.51 -16.12 -23.45
CA GLN A 399 17.23 -15.94 -24.88
C GLN A 399 18.14 -14.88 -25.53
N LEU A 400 18.39 -13.75 -24.86
CA LEU A 400 19.29 -12.71 -25.37
C LEU A 400 20.74 -13.17 -25.42
N VAL A 401 21.17 -14.01 -24.47
CA VAL A 401 22.50 -14.62 -24.47
C VAL A 401 22.64 -15.65 -25.59
N ASP A 402 21.68 -16.57 -25.71
CA ASP A 402 21.68 -17.64 -26.71
C ASP A 402 21.62 -17.11 -28.15
N SER A 403 20.91 -16.01 -28.36
CA SER A 403 20.86 -15.30 -29.65
C SER A 403 22.10 -14.43 -29.93
N GLY A 404 23.03 -14.32 -28.99
CA GLY A 404 24.24 -13.51 -29.10
C GLY A 404 24.01 -12.00 -29.01
N LYS A 405 22.80 -11.55 -28.66
CA LYS A 405 22.45 -10.13 -28.47
C LYS A 405 22.99 -9.58 -27.15
N LEU A 406 23.22 -10.44 -26.16
CA LEU A 406 23.79 -10.10 -24.86
C LEU A 406 25.02 -10.97 -24.57
N SER A 407 26.13 -10.34 -24.20
CA SER A 407 27.31 -11.02 -23.67
C SER A 407 27.56 -10.60 -22.23
N ILE A 408 27.45 -11.55 -21.30
CA ILE A 408 27.71 -11.32 -19.88
C ILE A 408 29.19 -11.68 -19.63
N PRO A 409 30.03 -10.74 -19.15
CA PRO A 409 31.42 -11.04 -18.79
C PRO A 409 31.47 -11.93 -17.55
N GLU A 410 32.63 -12.50 -17.25
CA GLU A 410 32.83 -13.20 -15.98
C GLU A 410 32.74 -12.20 -14.82
N LEU A 411 31.71 -12.36 -13.98
CA LEU A 411 31.46 -11.53 -12.81
C LEU A 411 32.00 -12.22 -11.56
N GLN A 412 32.67 -11.47 -10.69
CA GLN A 412 33.10 -11.96 -9.37
C GLN A 412 31.95 -11.93 -8.37
N PRO A 413 32.00 -12.70 -7.26
CA PRO A 413 31.00 -12.62 -6.20
C PRO A 413 30.73 -11.18 -5.73
N GLY A 414 29.46 -10.83 -5.56
CA GLY A 414 29.01 -9.47 -5.25
C GLY A 414 29.07 -8.47 -6.40
N GLN A 415 29.52 -8.85 -7.60
CA GLN A 415 29.45 -8.00 -8.79
C GLN A 415 28.16 -8.22 -9.56
N GLY A 416 27.63 -7.12 -10.09
CA GLY A 416 26.53 -7.14 -11.04
C GLY A 416 26.81 -6.28 -12.27
N LEU A 417 26.07 -6.58 -13.34
CA LEU A 417 26.11 -5.89 -14.61
C LEU A 417 24.75 -5.24 -14.86
N ILE A 418 24.80 -3.98 -15.30
CA ILE A 418 23.63 -3.25 -15.83
C ILE A 418 23.96 -2.94 -17.29
N ARG A 419 23.08 -3.33 -18.21
CA ARG A 419 23.31 -3.12 -19.65
C ARG A 419 22.02 -2.85 -20.39
N VAL A 420 22.00 -1.83 -21.24
CA VAL A 420 20.97 -1.68 -22.27
C VAL A 420 21.32 -2.54 -23.48
N VAL A 421 20.33 -3.26 -23.99
CA VAL A 421 20.38 -4.04 -25.23
C VAL A 421 19.45 -3.32 -26.22
N PRO A 422 19.96 -2.48 -27.15
CA PRO A 422 19.12 -1.59 -27.96
C PRO A 422 18.10 -2.27 -28.88
N LYS A 423 18.39 -3.50 -29.33
CA LYS A 423 17.52 -4.30 -30.22
C LYS A 423 17.25 -5.67 -29.62
N ALA A 424 16.76 -5.67 -28.38
CA ALA A 424 16.55 -6.88 -27.60
C ALA A 424 15.47 -7.76 -28.25
N PHE A 425 14.30 -7.18 -28.52
CA PHE A 425 13.14 -7.85 -29.12
C PHE A 425 12.68 -7.00 -30.30
N ASP A 426 12.99 -7.45 -31.52
CA ASP A 426 12.93 -6.63 -32.74
C ASP A 426 13.66 -5.27 -32.57
N GLU A 427 12.99 -4.14 -32.82
CA GLU A 427 13.55 -2.79 -32.64
C GLU A 427 13.43 -2.25 -31.21
N LYS A 428 12.82 -3.00 -30.27
CA LYS A 428 12.64 -2.55 -28.88
C LYS A 428 13.88 -2.80 -28.03
N PRO A 429 14.32 -1.81 -27.24
CA PRO A 429 15.40 -2.00 -26.30
C PRO A 429 14.93 -2.74 -25.04
N ALA A 430 15.88 -3.31 -24.32
CA ALA A 430 15.67 -3.79 -22.96
C ALA A 430 16.82 -3.34 -22.05
N LEU A 431 16.53 -3.02 -20.80
CA LEU A 431 17.55 -2.96 -19.76
C LEU A 431 17.69 -4.34 -19.13
N VAL A 432 18.91 -4.84 -18.99
CA VAL A 432 19.23 -6.10 -18.33
C VAL A 432 20.09 -5.82 -17.10
N ALA A 433 19.66 -6.34 -15.95
CA ALA A 433 20.41 -6.35 -14.71
C ALA A 433 20.67 -7.81 -14.28
N VAL A 434 21.94 -8.19 -14.15
CA VAL A 434 22.36 -9.53 -13.73
C VAL A 434 23.43 -9.45 -12.64
N GLY A 435 23.59 -10.51 -11.85
CA GLY A 435 24.61 -10.63 -10.82
C GLY A 435 25.37 -11.95 -10.94
N ALA A 436 26.60 -12.01 -10.40
CA ALA A 436 27.29 -13.27 -10.17
C ALA A 436 26.56 -14.12 -9.11
N ASP A 437 25.91 -13.46 -8.16
CA ASP A 437 25.14 -13.99 -7.04
C ASP A 437 24.02 -13.00 -6.66
N ALA A 438 23.14 -13.39 -5.73
CA ALA A 438 22.08 -12.54 -5.19
C ALA A 438 22.57 -11.14 -4.75
N ALA A 439 23.74 -11.07 -4.09
CA ALA A 439 24.28 -9.80 -3.60
C ALA A 439 24.70 -8.87 -4.75
N GLY A 440 25.31 -9.42 -5.81
CA GLY A 440 25.68 -8.69 -7.01
C GLY A 440 24.46 -8.23 -7.81
N LEU A 441 23.44 -9.07 -7.92
CA LEU A 441 22.17 -8.72 -8.57
C LEU A 441 21.48 -7.58 -7.81
N GLU A 442 21.34 -7.73 -6.50
CA GLU A 442 20.76 -6.70 -5.63
C GLU A 442 21.52 -5.38 -5.75
N ARG A 443 22.86 -5.42 -5.67
CA ARG A 443 23.70 -4.23 -5.82
C ARG A 443 23.52 -3.53 -7.17
N ALA A 444 23.36 -4.28 -8.26
CA ALA A 444 23.12 -3.74 -9.60
C ALA A 444 21.76 -3.04 -9.69
N VAL A 445 20.68 -3.68 -9.24
CA VAL A 445 19.34 -3.07 -9.27
C VAL A 445 19.30 -1.84 -8.36
N ARG A 446 19.91 -1.91 -7.17
CA ARG A 446 19.97 -0.78 -6.24
C ARG A 446 20.78 0.40 -6.79
N GLN A 447 21.80 0.15 -7.61
CA GLN A 447 22.53 1.23 -8.30
C GLN A 447 21.58 2.05 -9.17
N VAL A 448 20.69 1.37 -9.91
CA VAL A 448 19.68 2.05 -10.75
C VAL A 448 18.71 2.80 -9.86
N ALA A 449 18.14 2.15 -8.84
CA ALA A 449 17.11 2.75 -7.98
C ALA A 449 17.61 3.94 -7.11
N GLU A 450 18.87 3.92 -6.66
CA GLU A 450 19.40 4.89 -5.69
C GLU A 450 20.30 5.97 -6.28
N ARG A 451 20.93 5.74 -7.45
CA ARG A 451 22.03 6.59 -7.90
C ARG A 451 21.81 7.14 -9.29
N PHE A 452 21.36 6.33 -10.25
CA PHE A 452 21.24 6.80 -11.62
C PHE A 452 20.30 8.01 -11.74
N PRO A 453 20.60 8.95 -12.66
CA PRO A 453 21.75 8.96 -13.59
C PRO A 453 23.08 9.40 -12.95
N ASN A 454 23.10 9.76 -11.67
CA ASN A 454 24.31 10.15 -10.98
C ASN A 454 25.23 8.94 -10.73
N LEU A 455 26.54 9.15 -10.89
CA LEU A 455 27.53 8.08 -10.73
C LEU A 455 27.74 7.69 -9.26
N TRP A 456 27.63 8.65 -8.33
CA TRP A 456 27.86 8.37 -6.90
C TRP A 456 27.07 9.24 -5.93
N GLU A 457 26.99 10.56 -6.06
CA GLU A 457 26.20 11.38 -5.11
C GLU A 457 24.84 11.75 -5.71
N ARG A 458 23.79 11.77 -4.87
CA ARG A 458 22.42 12.14 -5.25
C ARG A 458 22.16 13.61 -4.98
#